data_AF-A0A925UKV4-F1
#
_entry.id   AF-A0A925UKV4-F1
#
_cell.length_a   1.000
_cell.length_b   1.000
_cell.length_c   1.000
_cell.angle_alpha   90.00
_cell.angle_beta   90.00
_cell.angle_gamma   90.00
#
_symmetry.space_group_name_H-M   'P 1'
#
loop_
_entity.id
_entity.type
_entity.pdbx_description
1 polymer ?
#
loop_
_entity_poly.entity_id
_entity_poly.type
_entity_poly.pdbx_seq_one_letter_code
_entity_poly.pdbx_strand_id
1 'polypeptide(L)'
;MSAKPPAPGELDPIESASRDEITALQLQRLRSTLQRAYDHVPHYRRAFDAKGVHPGDLRQLADLAKFPFTVKKDLRENYPFGLFAVPREQVVRLHASSGTTGKPTVVGYTANDISNWADLVARSIRAAGGRAGDIVQVAYGYGLFTGGLGAHYGAEKLGCTVIPMSGGQTEKQIQLIQDLRPSIIMVTPSYMQVIIEEMTRQGIDPRETSLRIGIFGAEPWTEAMRREIEGKAAIDAVDIYGLSEVMGPGVASECVETKDGPVVWEDHFLPEIIDPETG
;
A
#
# COMPACT_ATOMS: atom_id res chain seq x y z
N MET A 1 3.19 -25.53 0.28
CA MET A 1 1.72 -25.69 0.45
C MET A 1 1.09 -24.38 0.04
N SER A 2 0.10 -24.39 -0.84
CA SER A 2 -0.58 -23.15 -1.27
C SER A 2 -1.23 -22.45 -0.08
N ALA A 3 -1.24 -21.12 -0.11
CA ALA A 3 -1.86 -20.28 0.88
C ALA A 3 -3.36 -20.57 1.01
N LYS A 4 -3.86 -20.64 2.24
CA LYS A 4 -5.28 -20.85 2.49
C LYS A 4 -6.03 -19.52 2.42
N PRO A 5 -7.22 -19.48 1.79
CA PRO A 5 -8.05 -18.28 1.80
C PRO A 5 -8.48 -17.92 3.24
N PRO A 6 -8.84 -16.66 3.51
CA PRO A 6 -9.40 -16.23 4.80
C PRO A 6 -10.58 -17.10 5.22
N ALA A 7 -10.64 -17.49 6.50
CA ALA A 7 -11.78 -18.24 7.02
C ALA A 7 -13.00 -17.31 7.24
N PRO A 8 -14.24 -17.83 7.22
CA PRO A 8 -15.43 -17.05 7.56
C PRO A 8 -15.29 -16.42 8.95
N GLY A 9 -15.43 -15.10 9.03
CA GLY A 9 -15.25 -14.31 10.27
C GLY A 9 -13.85 -13.71 10.47
N GLU A 10 -12.88 -13.99 9.60
CA GLU A 10 -11.56 -13.33 9.59
C GLU A 10 -11.53 -12.02 8.78
N LEU A 11 -12.56 -11.78 7.97
CA LEU A 11 -12.73 -10.57 7.16
C LEU A 11 -13.48 -9.49 7.95
N ASP A 12 -13.07 -8.25 7.74
CA ASP A 12 -13.81 -7.06 8.12
C ASP A 12 -15.17 -7.07 7.40
N PRO A 13 -16.27 -6.67 8.05
CA PRO A 13 -17.60 -6.69 7.43
C PRO A 13 -17.68 -5.99 6.06
N ILE A 14 -16.90 -4.91 5.88
CA ILE A 14 -16.87 -4.14 4.63
C ILE A 14 -16.27 -4.91 3.44
N GLU A 15 -15.42 -5.91 3.67
CA GLU A 15 -14.79 -6.70 2.60
C GLU A 15 -15.76 -7.65 1.88
N SER A 16 -16.91 -7.92 2.49
CA SER A 16 -17.98 -8.76 1.92
C SER A 16 -19.34 -8.06 1.87
N ALA A 17 -19.36 -6.75 2.13
CA ALA A 17 -20.56 -5.94 2.09
C ALA A 17 -21.13 -5.85 0.67
N SER A 18 -22.43 -5.57 0.58
CA SER A 18 -23.08 -5.34 -0.71
C SER A 18 -22.54 -4.08 -1.39
N ARG A 19 -22.67 -4.03 -2.71
CA ARG A 19 -22.27 -2.85 -3.49
C ARG A 19 -22.95 -1.57 -3.00
N ASP A 20 -24.22 -1.67 -2.64
CA ASP A 20 -25.01 -0.54 -2.13
C ASP A 20 -24.47 -0.01 -0.79
N GLU A 21 -24.10 -0.90 0.14
CA GLU A 21 -23.49 -0.52 1.41
C GLU A 21 -22.14 0.17 1.22
N ILE A 22 -21.28 -0.37 0.35
CA ILE A 22 -19.98 0.23 0.07
C ILE A 22 -20.16 1.61 -0.59
N THR A 23 -21.04 1.72 -1.59
CA THR A 23 -21.33 2.98 -2.28
C THR A 23 -21.92 4.04 -1.35
N ALA A 24 -22.79 3.66 -0.42
CA ALA A 24 -23.33 4.56 0.60
C ALA A 24 -22.21 5.07 1.54
N LEU A 25 -21.33 4.18 1.99
CA LEU A 25 -20.18 4.53 2.84
C LEU A 25 -19.21 5.46 2.11
N GLN A 26 -18.89 5.16 0.85
CA GLN A 26 -18.04 5.99 0.00
C GLN A 26 -18.58 7.40 -0.15
N LEU A 27 -19.88 7.55 -0.46
CA LEU A 27 -20.50 8.86 -0.61
C LEU A 27 -20.45 9.66 0.69
N GLN A 28 -20.73 9.01 1.82
CA GLN A 28 -20.63 9.64 3.14
C GLN A 28 -19.20 10.12 3.43
N ARG A 29 -18.20 9.25 3.25
CA ARG A 29 -16.79 9.58 3.51
C ARG A 29 -16.26 10.65 2.55
N LEU A 30 -16.61 10.57 1.27
CA LEU A 30 -16.18 11.53 0.26
C LEU A 30 -16.69 12.94 0.54
N ARG A 31 -17.97 13.09 0.93
CA ARG A 31 -18.53 14.38 1.38
C ARG A 31 -17.71 14.99 2.52
N SER A 32 -17.39 14.18 3.53
CA SER A 32 -16.57 14.64 4.66
C SER A 32 -15.14 15.01 4.23
N THR A 33 -14.54 14.26 3.31
CA THR A 33 -13.19 14.52 2.79
C THR A 33 -13.13 15.82 2.01
N LEU A 34 -14.06 16.05 1.09
CA LEU A 34 -14.13 17.28 0.30
C LEU A 34 -14.37 18.50 1.19
N GLN A 35 -15.28 18.39 2.18
CA GLN A 35 -15.54 19.47 3.12
C GLN A 35 -14.28 19.84 3.92
N ARG A 36 -13.60 18.83 4.50
CA ARG A 36 -12.37 19.03 5.27
C ARG A 36 -11.25 19.64 4.41
N ALA A 37 -11.08 19.17 3.17
CA ALA A 37 -10.08 19.69 2.26
C ALA A 37 -10.34 21.17 1.93
N TYR A 38 -11.58 21.50 1.57
CA TYR A 38 -11.99 22.88 1.28
C TYR A 38 -11.84 23.81 2.49
N ASP A 39 -12.22 23.34 3.68
CA ASP A 39 -12.22 24.15 4.88
C ASP A 39 -10.81 24.46 5.40
N HIS A 40 -9.94 23.46 5.41
CA HIS A 40 -8.67 23.50 6.15
C HIS A 40 -7.43 23.65 5.28
N VAL A 41 -7.52 23.45 3.97
CA VAL A 41 -6.34 23.50 3.07
C VAL A 41 -6.49 24.66 2.07
N PRO A 42 -5.66 25.72 2.18
CA PRO A 42 -5.76 26.88 1.30
C PRO A 42 -5.65 26.57 -0.19
N HIS A 43 -4.88 25.55 -0.57
CA HIS A 43 -4.78 25.09 -1.96
C HIS A 43 -6.12 24.57 -2.49
N TYR A 44 -6.76 23.63 -1.79
CA TYR A 44 -8.03 23.06 -2.21
C TYR A 44 -9.16 24.09 -2.24
N ARG A 45 -9.21 25.00 -1.27
CA ARG A 45 -10.16 26.13 -1.31
C ARG A 45 -10.04 26.93 -2.61
N ARG A 46 -8.82 27.36 -2.95
CA ARG A 46 -8.55 28.11 -4.19
C ARG A 46 -8.87 27.30 -5.45
N ALA A 47 -8.50 26.03 -5.49
CA ALA A 47 -8.73 25.17 -6.65
C ALA A 47 -10.24 24.94 -6.89
N PHE A 48 -11.00 24.71 -5.82
CA PHE A 48 -12.45 24.50 -5.87
C PHE A 48 -13.16 25.79 -6.29
N ASP A 49 -12.82 26.93 -5.66
CA ASP A 49 -13.38 28.24 -6.01
C ASP A 49 -13.07 28.62 -7.47
N ALA A 50 -11.86 28.34 -7.97
CA ALA A 50 -11.47 28.61 -9.35
C ALA A 50 -12.23 27.74 -10.37
N LYS A 51 -12.64 26.53 -9.99
CA LYS A 51 -13.47 25.63 -10.81
C LYS A 51 -14.97 25.93 -10.64
N GLY A 52 -15.34 26.80 -9.70
CA GLY A 52 -16.74 27.14 -9.40
C GLY A 52 -17.51 26.00 -8.74
N VAL A 53 -16.84 25.14 -7.98
CA VAL A 53 -17.45 24.00 -7.27
C VAL A 53 -17.26 24.13 -5.77
N HIS A 54 -18.25 23.67 -5.01
CA HIS A 54 -18.20 23.58 -3.55
C HIS A 54 -18.47 22.16 -3.08
N PRO A 55 -18.02 21.76 -1.87
CA PRO A 55 -18.27 20.42 -1.33
C PRO A 55 -19.75 20.00 -1.34
N GLY A 56 -20.67 20.96 -1.20
CA GLY A 56 -22.12 20.74 -1.28
C GLY A 56 -22.64 20.30 -2.64
N ASP A 57 -21.84 20.40 -3.71
CA ASP A 57 -22.20 19.99 -5.07
C ASP A 57 -22.06 18.47 -5.29
N LEU A 58 -21.45 17.75 -4.34
CA LEU A 58 -21.35 16.28 -4.36
C LEU A 58 -22.64 15.64 -3.81
N ARG A 59 -23.58 15.32 -4.70
CA ARG A 59 -24.86 14.66 -4.37
C ARG A 59 -24.77 13.15 -4.57
N GLN A 60 -23.98 12.68 -5.52
CA GLN A 60 -23.71 11.27 -5.82
C GLN A 60 -22.23 11.08 -6.19
N LEU A 61 -21.73 9.84 -6.22
CA LEU A 61 -20.30 9.58 -6.51
C LEU A 61 -19.87 10.13 -7.87
N ALA A 62 -20.73 10.06 -8.90
CA ALA A 62 -20.44 10.59 -10.23
C ALA A 62 -20.23 12.11 -10.27
N ASP A 63 -20.64 12.85 -9.24
CA ASP A 63 -20.38 14.28 -9.16
C ASP A 63 -18.90 14.61 -8.85
N LEU A 64 -18.09 13.60 -8.48
CA LEU A 64 -16.66 13.78 -8.22
C LEU A 64 -15.92 14.34 -9.46
N ALA A 65 -16.34 13.97 -10.67
CA ALA A 65 -15.80 14.46 -11.93
C ALA A 65 -15.94 15.99 -12.12
N LYS A 66 -16.74 16.69 -11.29
CA LYS A 66 -16.83 18.16 -11.30
C LYS A 66 -15.63 18.82 -10.62
N PHE A 67 -14.98 18.11 -9.69
CA PHE A 67 -13.91 18.65 -8.85
C PHE A 67 -12.57 18.70 -9.61
N PRO A 68 -11.67 19.63 -9.26
CA PRO A 68 -10.38 19.74 -9.93
C PRO A 68 -9.44 18.59 -9.54
N PHE A 69 -8.60 18.15 -10.49
CA PHE A 69 -7.51 17.23 -10.20
C PHE A 69 -6.43 17.86 -9.31
N THR A 70 -5.75 17.00 -8.55
CA THR A 70 -4.49 17.35 -7.87
C THR A 70 -3.36 16.56 -8.51
N VAL A 71 -2.27 17.24 -8.85
CA VAL A 71 -1.12 16.67 -9.54
C VAL A 71 0.15 16.85 -8.71
N LYS A 72 1.22 16.13 -9.08
CA LYS A 72 2.52 16.20 -8.37
C LYS A 72 3.11 17.61 -8.26
N LYS A 73 2.76 18.50 -9.19
CA LYS A 73 3.16 19.91 -9.14
C LYS A 73 2.58 20.62 -7.92
N ASP A 74 1.32 20.36 -7.56
CA ASP A 74 0.66 20.98 -6.42
C ASP A 74 1.37 20.64 -5.11
N LEU A 75 1.79 19.38 -4.94
CA LEU A 75 2.54 18.95 -3.76
C LEU A 75 3.92 19.63 -3.68
N ARG A 76 4.58 19.84 -4.82
CA ARG A 76 5.88 20.55 -4.88
C ARG A 76 5.75 22.03 -4.54
N GLU A 77 4.70 22.69 -5.02
CA GLU A 77 4.46 24.12 -4.79
C GLU A 77 4.04 24.42 -3.34
N ASN A 78 3.46 23.44 -2.66
CA ASN A 78 3.04 23.53 -1.25
C ASN A 78 4.02 22.87 -0.28
N TYR A 79 5.26 22.58 -0.71
CA TYR A 79 6.30 22.02 0.15
C TYR A 79 6.63 22.96 1.34
N PRO A 80 6.90 22.44 2.55
CA PRO A 80 6.85 21.02 2.92
C PRO A 80 5.51 20.57 3.50
N PHE A 81 4.67 21.48 4.02
CA PHE A 81 3.47 21.13 4.81
C PHE A 81 2.20 21.86 4.36
N GLY A 82 2.23 22.60 3.25
CA GLY A 82 1.14 23.48 2.82
C GLY A 82 -0.17 22.76 2.43
N LEU A 83 -0.14 21.43 2.32
CA LEU A 83 -1.32 20.60 2.07
C LEU A 83 -1.84 19.87 3.32
N PHE A 84 -1.27 20.14 4.50
CA PHE A 84 -1.78 19.54 5.73
C PHE A 84 -3.13 20.17 6.11
N ALA A 85 -4.11 19.31 6.38
CA ALA A 85 -5.45 19.72 6.81
C ALA A 85 -5.58 19.83 8.35
N VAL A 86 -4.48 19.65 9.08
CA VAL A 86 -4.39 19.74 10.54
C VAL A 86 -3.12 20.51 10.94
N PRO A 87 -3.07 21.12 12.15
CA PRO A 87 -1.85 21.69 12.70
C PRO A 87 -0.70 20.69 12.71
N ARG A 88 0.53 21.17 12.51
CA ARG A 88 1.74 20.35 12.40
C ARG A 88 1.99 19.49 13.64
N GLU A 89 1.53 19.95 14.80
CA GLU A 89 1.64 19.31 16.10
C GLU A 89 0.76 18.06 16.21
N GLN A 90 -0.27 17.92 15.37
CA GLN A 90 -1.13 16.72 15.29
C GLN A 90 -0.56 15.66 14.34
N VAL A 91 0.50 15.98 13.61
CA VAL A 91 1.16 15.07 12.66
C VAL A 91 2.27 14.30 13.37
N VAL A 92 2.14 12.98 13.43
CA VAL A 92 3.06 12.08 14.14
C VAL A 92 4.08 11.41 13.23
N ARG A 93 3.89 11.50 11.91
CA ARG A 93 4.79 10.89 10.92
C ARG A 93 4.92 11.76 9.68
N LEU A 94 6.14 11.79 9.14
CA LEU A 94 6.42 12.28 7.79
C LEU A 94 7.03 11.15 6.97
N HIS A 95 6.64 11.07 5.72
CA HIS A 95 7.32 10.28 4.69
C HIS A 95 7.63 11.15 3.48
N ALA A 96 8.53 10.68 2.63
CA ALA A 96 8.90 11.39 1.42
C ALA A 96 9.19 10.43 0.26
N SER A 97 8.73 10.78 -0.94
CA SER A 97 9.11 10.09 -2.17
C SER A 97 10.24 10.83 -2.90
N SER A 98 11.04 10.08 -3.64
CA SER A 98 12.10 10.64 -4.48
C SER A 98 11.48 11.55 -5.56
N GLY A 99 11.74 12.85 -5.45
CA GLY A 99 11.37 13.81 -6.47
C GLY A 99 12.36 13.73 -7.63
N THR A 100 11.89 13.44 -8.84
CA THR A 100 12.71 13.47 -10.07
C THR A 100 13.33 14.84 -10.36
N THR A 101 12.81 15.90 -9.74
CA THR A 101 13.16 17.31 -9.97
C THR A 101 13.82 17.98 -8.76
N GLY A 102 14.41 17.20 -7.85
CA GLY A 102 15.25 17.70 -6.74
C GLY A 102 14.54 17.86 -5.40
N LYS A 103 13.37 18.50 -5.33
CA LYS A 103 12.60 18.59 -4.07
C LYS A 103 11.72 17.35 -3.86
N PRO A 104 11.84 16.63 -2.74
CA PRO A 104 11.01 15.48 -2.46
C PRO A 104 9.56 15.92 -2.22
N THR A 105 8.63 15.02 -2.52
CA THR A 105 7.22 15.17 -2.14
C THR A 105 7.06 14.68 -0.71
N VAL A 106 6.55 15.53 0.18
CA VAL A 106 6.37 15.21 1.61
C VAL A 106 4.92 14.93 1.89
N VAL A 107 4.66 13.86 2.62
CA VAL A 107 3.34 13.47 3.12
C VAL A 107 3.39 13.33 4.64
N GLY A 108 2.26 13.59 5.30
CA GLY A 108 2.15 13.60 6.75
C GLY A 108 0.92 12.83 7.22
N TYR A 109 1.03 12.24 8.41
CA TYR A 109 0.01 11.36 8.97
C TYR A 109 -0.25 11.73 10.43
N THR A 110 -1.52 11.85 10.80
CA THR A 110 -1.95 11.85 12.20
C THR A 110 -1.81 10.45 12.81
N ALA A 111 -1.95 10.33 14.13
CA ALA A 111 -1.97 9.02 14.78
C ALA A 111 -3.08 8.10 14.24
N ASN A 112 -4.24 8.67 13.91
CA ASN A 112 -5.35 7.92 13.32
C ASN A 112 -5.03 7.45 11.90
N ASP A 113 -4.33 8.27 11.10
CA ASP A 113 -3.91 7.89 9.76
C ASP A 113 -2.90 6.73 9.79
N ILE A 114 -1.99 6.71 10.77
CA ILE A 114 -1.08 5.57 10.98
C ILE A 114 -1.84 4.31 11.39
N SER A 115 -2.87 4.41 12.24
CA SER A 115 -3.71 3.27 12.59
C SER A 115 -4.42 2.71 11.37
N ASN A 116 -5.10 3.56 10.59
CA ASN A 116 -5.78 3.16 9.36
C ASN A 116 -4.83 2.50 8.35
N TRP A 117 -3.62 3.05 8.21
CA TRP A 117 -2.61 2.48 7.33
C TRP A 117 -2.17 1.08 7.78
N ALA A 118 -1.93 0.90 9.08
CA ALA A 118 -1.63 -0.40 9.65
C ALA A 118 -2.76 -1.41 9.41
N ASP A 119 -4.02 -1.00 9.61
CA ASP A 119 -5.20 -1.86 9.36
C ASP A 119 -5.28 -2.30 7.89
N LEU A 120 -5.04 -1.39 6.93
CA LEU A 120 -5.11 -1.70 5.50
C LEU A 120 -3.96 -2.58 5.00
N VAL A 121 -2.74 -2.40 5.53
CA VAL A 121 -1.64 -3.31 5.22
C VAL A 121 -1.85 -4.67 5.90
N ALA A 122 -2.40 -4.72 7.11
CA ALA A 122 -2.79 -5.98 7.76
C ALA A 122 -3.85 -6.73 6.94
N ARG A 123 -4.89 -6.03 6.45
CA ARG A 123 -5.88 -6.54 5.49
C ARG A 123 -5.21 -7.09 4.22
N SER A 124 -4.25 -6.35 3.67
CA SER A 124 -3.49 -6.75 2.48
C SER A 124 -2.69 -8.04 2.70
N ILE A 125 -2.01 -8.17 3.85
CA ILE A 125 -1.26 -9.39 4.20
C ILE A 125 -2.23 -10.57 4.44
N ARG A 126 -3.41 -10.33 5.02
CA ARG A 126 -4.45 -11.35 5.17
C ARG A 126 -4.96 -11.85 3.82
N ALA A 127 -5.25 -10.94 2.88
CA ALA A 127 -5.65 -11.26 1.51
C ALA A 127 -4.58 -12.07 0.75
N ALA A 128 -3.30 -11.79 1.02
CA ALA A 128 -2.17 -12.59 0.54
C ALA A 128 -2.08 -14.00 1.17
N GLY A 129 -2.91 -14.31 2.17
CA GLY A 129 -2.92 -15.59 2.88
C GLY A 129 -2.03 -15.62 4.13
N GLY A 130 -1.57 -14.48 4.62
CA GLY A 130 -0.85 -14.36 5.90
C GLY A 130 -1.79 -14.36 7.10
N ARG A 131 -1.30 -14.83 8.25
CA ARG A 131 -2.08 -14.96 9.50
C ARG A 131 -1.28 -14.52 10.71
N ALA A 132 -1.98 -14.21 11.80
CA ALA A 132 -1.36 -14.00 13.09
C ALA A 132 -0.47 -15.20 13.46
N GLY A 133 0.73 -14.95 13.98
CA GLY A 133 1.74 -15.96 14.26
C GLY A 133 2.67 -16.30 13.10
N ASP A 134 2.38 -15.88 11.86
CA ASP A 134 3.36 -15.98 10.76
C ASP A 134 4.59 -15.10 11.06
N ILE A 135 5.75 -15.50 10.52
CA ILE A 135 6.98 -14.72 10.58
C ILE A 135 7.16 -14.02 9.23
N VAL A 136 7.22 -12.69 9.25
CA VAL A 136 7.29 -11.83 8.05
C VAL A 136 8.66 -11.17 7.95
N GLN A 137 9.40 -11.47 6.87
CA GLN A 137 10.62 -10.74 6.54
C GLN A 137 10.30 -9.52 5.68
N VAL A 138 10.49 -8.33 6.25
CA VAL A 138 10.26 -7.07 5.54
C VAL A 138 11.58 -6.60 4.93
N ALA A 139 11.71 -6.74 3.62
CA ALA A 139 12.86 -6.34 2.83
C ALA A 139 12.62 -5.08 1.98
N TYR A 140 11.48 -4.41 2.14
CA TYR A 140 11.30 -3.03 1.68
C TYR A 140 12.17 -2.07 2.52
N GLY A 141 12.70 -1.02 1.87
CA GLY A 141 13.54 -0.03 2.56
C GLY A 141 12.82 0.70 3.71
N TYR A 142 13.45 0.72 4.88
CA TYR A 142 13.02 1.52 6.03
C TYR A 142 13.62 2.92 5.97
N GLY A 143 12.82 3.93 6.29
CA GLY A 143 13.24 5.34 6.33
C GLY A 143 12.14 6.27 5.86
N LEU A 144 12.50 7.28 5.07
CA LEU A 144 11.53 8.21 4.48
C LEU A 144 10.61 7.54 3.45
N PHE A 145 11.05 6.44 2.83
CA PHE A 145 10.22 5.62 1.96
C PHE A 145 9.08 4.98 2.78
N THR A 146 7.87 4.95 2.21
CA THR A 146 6.67 4.41 2.86
C THR A 146 6.67 2.88 2.93
N GLY A 147 7.40 2.19 2.04
CA GLY A 147 7.34 0.73 1.93
C GLY A 147 7.69 -0.02 3.21
N GLY A 148 8.91 0.18 3.74
CA GLY A 148 9.39 -0.58 4.91
C GLY A 148 8.53 -0.37 6.16
N LEU A 149 8.24 0.90 6.50
CA LEU A 149 7.42 1.22 7.67
C LEU A 149 5.94 0.86 7.49
N GLY A 150 5.37 1.00 6.29
CA GLY A 150 4.00 0.55 6.01
C GLY A 150 3.83 -0.95 6.16
N ALA A 151 4.72 -1.72 5.52
CA ALA A 151 4.78 -3.18 5.66
C ALA A 151 4.96 -3.61 7.12
N HIS A 152 5.86 -2.93 7.85
CA HIS A 152 6.10 -3.19 9.28
C HIS A 152 4.83 -3.06 10.12
N TYR A 153 4.17 -1.90 10.07
CA TYR A 153 2.99 -1.64 10.89
C TYR A 153 1.84 -2.58 10.54
N GLY A 154 1.64 -2.92 9.27
CA GLY A 154 0.62 -3.89 8.87
C GLY A 154 0.91 -5.30 9.38
N ALA A 155 2.14 -5.79 9.23
CA ALA A 155 2.52 -7.11 9.70
C ALA A 155 2.43 -7.21 11.24
N GLU A 156 2.91 -6.18 11.95
CA GLU A 156 2.78 -6.10 13.42
C GLU A 156 1.31 -6.07 13.84
N LYS A 157 0.49 -5.26 13.17
CA LYS A 157 -0.95 -5.13 13.45
C LYS A 157 -1.72 -6.43 13.20
N LEU A 158 -1.35 -7.20 12.18
CA LEU A 158 -1.93 -8.53 11.91
C LEU A 158 -1.57 -9.55 13.00
N GLY A 159 -0.57 -9.28 13.84
CA GLY A 159 -0.06 -10.21 14.84
C GLY A 159 1.04 -11.14 14.32
N CYS A 160 1.76 -10.73 13.27
CA CYS A 160 2.94 -11.45 12.79
C CYS A 160 4.19 -11.13 13.62
N THR A 161 5.15 -12.05 13.62
CA THR A 161 6.52 -11.74 14.08
C THR A 161 7.27 -11.05 12.95
N VAL A 162 7.62 -9.78 13.11
CA VAL A 162 8.26 -8.99 12.06
C VAL A 162 9.79 -9.09 12.16
N ILE A 163 10.45 -9.45 11.05
CA ILE A 163 11.89 -9.32 10.86
C ILE A 163 12.13 -8.02 10.06
N PRO A 164 12.56 -6.92 10.70
CA PRO A 164 12.71 -5.61 10.05
C PRO A 164 14.06 -5.50 9.33
N MET A 165 14.25 -6.30 8.28
CA MET A 165 15.55 -6.45 7.62
C MET A 165 15.93 -5.25 6.73
N SER A 166 14.94 -4.52 6.20
CA SER A 166 15.15 -3.46 5.20
C SER A 166 15.73 -3.98 3.89
N GLY A 167 16.05 -3.08 2.95
CA GLY A 167 16.66 -3.42 1.67
C GLY A 167 18.18 -3.62 1.77
N GLY A 168 18.72 -4.46 0.88
CA GLY A 168 20.16 -4.73 0.75
C GLY A 168 20.67 -5.86 1.64
N GLN A 169 22.01 -6.00 1.72
CA GLN A 169 22.71 -7.07 2.46
C GLN A 169 22.22 -8.48 2.08
N THR A 170 22.22 -8.81 0.79
CA THR A 170 21.57 -10.03 0.25
C THR A 170 22.04 -11.32 0.94
N GLU A 171 23.34 -11.48 1.21
CA GLU A 171 23.84 -12.65 1.95
C GLU A 171 23.20 -12.78 3.35
N LYS A 172 23.02 -11.64 4.04
CA LYS A 172 22.34 -11.61 5.34
C LYS A 172 20.83 -11.83 5.24
N GLN A 173 20.18 -11.35 4.17
CA GLN A 173 18.77 -11.67 3.92
C GLN A 173 18.56 -13.18 3.87
N ILE A 174 19.43 -13.88 3.11
CA ILE A 174 19.38 -15.33 2.93
C ILE A 174 19.70 -16.05 4.23
N GLN A 175 20.74 -15.61 4.95
CA GLN A 175 21.06 -16.15 6.27
C GLN A 175 19.85 -16.10 7.20
N LEU A 176 19.16 -14.96 7.29
CA LEU A 176 17.98 -14.84 8.15
C LEU A 176 16.78 -15.64 7.64
N ILE A 177 16.63 -15.83 6.33
CA ILE A 177 15.61 -16.74 5.78
C ILE A 177 15.87 -18.19 6.23
N GLN A 178 17.14 -18.63 6.26
CA GLN A 178 17.49 -19.97 6.73
C GLN A 178 17.36 -20.12 8.24
N ASP A 179 17.85 -19.14 9.00
CA ASP A 179 17.96 -19.21 10.47
C ASP A 179 16.61 -18.94 11.16
N LEU A 180 15.89 -17.91 10.72
CA LEU A 180 14.64 -17.45 11.36
C LEU A 180 13.38 -18.03 10.70
N ARG A 181 13.55 -18.68 9.54
CA ARG A 181 12.51 -19.41 8.82
C ARG A 181 11.20 -18.62 8.64
N PRO A 182 11.21 -17.41 8.04
CA PRO A 182 10.00 -16.67 7.73
C PRO A 182 9.08 -17.43 6.78
N SER A 183 7.77 -17.33 7.00
CA SER A 183 6.75 -17.88 6.08
C SER A 183 6.34 -16.88 5.00
N ILE A 184 6.59 -15.59 5.22
CA ILE A 184 6.21 -14.50 4.31
C ILE A 184 7.42 -13.58 4.08
N ILE A 185 7.62 -13.14 2.83
CA ILE A 185 8.55 -12.07 2.50
C ILE A 185 7.80 -10.92 1.82
N MET A 186 8.08 -9.69 2.25
CA MET A 186 7.57 -8.46 1.63
C MET A 186 8.74 -7.70 1.02
N VAL A 187 8.80 -7.60 -0.30
CA VAL A 187 9.99 -7.16 -1.04
C VAL A 187 9.63 -6.67 -2.45
N THR A 188 10.52 -5.93 -3.12
CA THR A 188 10.32 -5.63 -4.55
C THR A 188 10.54 -6.89 -5.38
N PRO A 189 9.78 -7.10 -6.47
CA PRO A 189 9.91 -8.30 -7.30
C PRO A 189 11.32 -8.42 -7.93
N SER A 190 11.93 -7.31 -8.34
CA SER A 190 13.32 -7.32 -8.84
C SER A 190 14.32 -7.80 -7.77
N TYR A 191 14.16 -7.39 -6.52
CA TYR A 191 15.07 -7.79 -5.45
C TYR A 191 14.82 -9.23 -5.00
N MET A 192 13.60 -9.75 -5.11
CA MET A 192 13.33 -11.17 -4.91
C MET A 192 14.09 -12.05 -5.91
N GLN A 193 14.17 -11.65 -7.19
CA GLN A 193 14.98 -12.38 -8.18
C GLN A 193 16.46 -12.40 -7.78
N VAL A 194 17.00 -11.27 -7.31
CA VAL A 194 18.38 -11.20 -6.79
C VAL A 194 18.59 -12.14 -5.59
N ILE A 195 17.63 -12.23 -4.68
CA ILE A 195 17.70 -13.16 -3.53
C ILE A 195 17.71 -14.61 -4.02
N ILE A 196 16.85 -14.98 -4.98
CA ILE A 196 16.77 -16.33 -5.56
C ILE A 196 18.06 -16.72 -6.29
N GLU A 197 18.61 -15.81 -7.09
CA GLU A 197 19.88 -16.02 -7.80
C GLU A 197 21.03 -16.23 -6.83
N GLU A 198 21.08 -15.41 -5.77
CA GLU A 198 22.11 -15.50 -4.75
C GLU A 198 22.00 -16.77 -3.90
N MET A 199 20.78 -17.21 -3.55
CA MET A 199 20.56 -18.52 -2.92
C MET A 199 21.12 -19.65 -3.80
N THR A 200 20.81 -19.62 -5.10
CA THR A 200 21.30 -20.62 -6.06
C THR A 200 22.84 -20.60 -6.14
N ARG A 201 23.46 -19.41 -6.14
CA ARG A 201 24.93 -19.25 -6.13
C ARG A 201 25.57 -19.85 -4.87
N GLN A 202 24.90 -19.77 -3.73
CA GLN A 202 25.34 -20.35 -2.47
C GLN A 202 25.04 -21.86 -2.35
N GLY A 203 24.44 -22.47 -3.38
CA GLY A 203 24.05 -23.89 -3.37
C GLY A 203 22.82 -24.18 -2.51
N ILE A 204 22.00 -23.16 -2.22
CA ILE A 204 20.75 -23.28 -1.46
C ILE A 204 19.61 -23.39 -2.48
N ASP A 205 18.81 -24.45 -2.40
CA ASP A 205 17.58 -24.55 -3.20
C ASP A 205 16.52 -23.60 -2.61
N PRO A 206 16.08 -22.53 -3.33
CA PRO A 206 15.09 -21.59 -2.80
C PRO A 206 13.75 -22.26 -2.48
N ARG A 207 13.45 -23.41 -3.11
CA ARG A 207 12.23 -24.19 -2.88
C ARG A 207 12.21 -24.92 -1.53
N GLU A 208 13.38 -25.11 -0.92
CA GLU A 208 13.53 -25.75 0.40
C GLU A 208 13.50 -24.74 1.56
N THR A 209 13.35 -23.46 1.25
CA THR A 209 13.17 -22.42 2.27
C THR A 209 11.81 -22.55 2.97
N SER A 210 11.63 -21.82 4.07
CA SER A 210 10.35 -21.76 4.79
C SER A 210 9.31 -20.84 4.13
N LEU A 211 9.71 -20.08 3.12
CA LEU A 211 8.85 -19.10 2.48
C LEU A 211 7.66 -19.81 1.83
N ARG A 212 6.48 -19.23 2.01
CA ARG A 212 5.21 -19.68 1.44
C ARG A 212 4.56 -18.59 0.61
N ILE A 213 4.70 -17.32 1.03
CA ILE A 213 4.10 -16.17 0.36
C ILE A 213 5.17 -15.12 0.07
N GLY A 214 5.17 -14.60 -1.15
CA GLY A 214 5.85 -13.37 -1.53
C GLY A 214 4.83 -12.27 -1.83
N ILE A 215 4.90 -11.16 -1.11
CA ILE A 215 4.07 -9.98 -1.39
C ILE A 215 4.96 -8.94 -2.05
N PHE A 216 4.71 -8.66 -3.33
CA PHE A 216 5.59 -7.87 -4.19
C PHE A 216 4.93 -6.59 -4.66
N GLY A 217 5.72 -5.52 -4.80
CA GLY A 217 5.18 -4.20 -5.13
C GLY A 217 6.26 -3.13 -5.20
N ALA A 218 5.82 -1.87 -5.21
CA ALA A 218 6.62 -0.65 -5.42
C ALA A 218 7.18 -0.44 -6.84
N GLU A 219 7.02 -1.42 -7.74
CA GLU A 219 7.37 -1.33 -9.16
C GLU A 219 6.48 -2.26 -9.99
N PRO A 220 6.30 -1.99 -11.30
CA PRO A 220 5.59 -2.91 -12.19
C PRO A 220 6.31 -4.25 -12.34
N TRP A 221 5.57 -5.33 -12.43
CA TRP A 221 6.08 -6.67 -12.71
C TRP A 221 5.07 -7.48 -13.53
N THR A 222 5.53 -8.52 -14.22
CA THR A 222 4.73 -9.23 -15.22
C THR A 222 4.30 -10.61 -14.73
N GLU A 223 3.24 -11.15 -15.33
CA GLU A 223 2.82 -12.55 -15.11
C GLU A 223 3.92 -13.58 -15.46
N ALA A 224 4.84 -13.24 -16.37
CA ALA A 224 6.00 -14.09 -16.64
C ALA A 224 6.97 -14.10 -15.45
N MET A 225 7.25 -12.93 -14.87
CA MET A 225 8.07 -12.80 -13.67
C MET A 225 7.42 -13.48 -12.46
N ARG A 226 6.09 -13.38 -12.30
CA ARG A 226 5.33 -14.12 -11.27
C ARG A 226 5.60 -15.62 -11.37
N ARG A 227 5.31 -16.22 -12.51
CA ARG A 227 5.51 -17.67 -12.73
C ARG A 227 6.96 -18.10 -12.51
N GLU A 228 7.91 -17.26 -12.89
CA GLU A 228 9.33 -17.55 -12.67
C GLU A 228 9.67 -17.58 -11.18
N ILE A 229 9.26 -16.56 -10.41
CA ILE A 229 9.50 -16.48 -8.97
C ILE A 229 8.80 -17.63 -8.24
N GLU A 230 7.51 -17.88 -8.53
CA GLU A 230 6.75 -18.97 -7.94
C GLU A 230 7.38 -20.34 -8.25
N GLY A 231 7.84 -20.55 -9.49
CA GLY A 231 8.50 -21.79 -9.89
C GLY A 231 9.87 -22.01 -9.23
N LYS A 232 10.66 -20.95 -9.09
CA LYS A 232 12.01 -21.01 -8.50
C LYS A 232 12.00 -21.08 -6.97
N ALA A 233 11.04 -20.45 -6.30
CA ALA A 233 10.96 -20.38 -4.84
C ALA A 233 9.85 -21.23 -4.21
N ALA A 234 8.97 -21.84 -5.02
CA ALA A 234 7.82 -22.64 -4.56
C ALA A 234 6.87 -21.90 -3.60
N ILE A 235 6.64 -20.61 -3.87
CA ILE A 235 5.75 -19.71 -3.12
C ILE A 235 4.51 -19.32 -3.93
N ASP A 236 3.49 -18.79 -3.26
CA ASP A 236 2.47 -17.97 -3.88
C ASP A 236 2.98 -16.51 -3.93
N ALA A 237 3.01 -15.91 -5.12
CA ALA A 237 3.38 -14.52 -5.31
C ALA A 237 2.12 -13.67 -5.57
N VAL A 238 1.97 -12.56 -4.84
CA VAL A 238 0.83 -11.65 -4.95
C VAL A 238 1.26 -10.18 -5.00
N ASP A 239 0.47 -9.35 -5.67
CA ASP A 239 0.77 -7.94 -5.90
C ASP A 239 0.20 -7.03 -4.80
N ILE A 240 1.02 -6.09 -4.32
CA ILE A 240 0.61 -5.02 -3.41
C ILE A 240 0.94 -3.66 -4.03
N TYR A 241 -0.08 -2.81 -4.13
CA TYR A 241 0.01 -1.50 -4.74
C TYR A 241 -0.08 -0.37 -3.72
N GLY A 242 0.60 0.73 -4.02
CA GLY A 242 0.57 1.93 -3.21
C GLY A 242 1.47 3.04 -3.72
N LEU A 243 1.15 4.26 -3.33
CA LEU A 243 1.95 5.47 -3.56
C LEU A 243 1.87 6.39 -2.34
N SER A 244 2.94 7.13 -2.08
CA SER A 244 3.06 7.97 -0.89
C SER A 244 1.98 9.03 -0.78
N GLU A 245 1.57 9.62 -1.90
CA GLU A 245 0.63 10.72 -2.02
C GLU A 245 -0.78 10.34 -1.53
N VAL A 246 -1.13 9.05 -1.64
CA VAL A 246 -2.41 8.51 -1.14
C VAL A 246 -2.23 7.96 0.27
N MET A 247 -1.23 7.10 0.48
CA MET A 247 -0.89 6.56 1.81
C MET A 247 0.48 5.90 1.82
N GLY A 248 0.73 4.93 0.95
CA GLY A 248 1.84 3.99 1.00
C GLY A 248 1.40 2.62 0.45
N PRO A 249 2.17 1.53 0.62
CA PRO A 249 1.65 0.18 0.37
C PRO A 249 0.32 -0.06 1.10
N GLY A 250 -0.55 -0.88 0.52
CA GLY A 250 -1.87 -1.17 1.05
C GLY A 250 -2.95 -0.21 0.58
N VAL A 251 -2.77 0.43 -0.59
CA VAL A 251 -3.90 1.07 -1.31
C VAL A 251 -4.74 -0.01 -2.01
N ALA A 252 -4.07 -0.98 -2.60
CA ALA A 252 -4.69 -2.17 -3.16
C ALA A 252 -3.77 -3.38 -2.93
N SER A 253 -4.34 -4.58 -2.83
CA SER A 253 -3.57 -5.82 -2.72
C SER A 253 -4.35 -6.96 -3.33
N GLU A 254 -3.63 -7.88 -3.96
CA GLU A 254 -4.21 -9.03 -4.63
C GLU A 254 -4.61 -10.12 -3.63
N CYS A 255 -5.73 -10.78 -3.90
CA CYS A 255 -6.21 -11.91 -3.13
C CYS A 255 -5.56 -13.20 -3.64
N VAL A 256 -4.95 -13.98 -2.75
CA VAL A 256 -4.18 -15.18 -3.13
C VAL A 256 -5.04 -16.29 -3.73
N GLU A 257 -6.34 -16.30 -3.43
CA GLU A 257 -7.32 -17.26 -3.95
C GLU A 257 -7.64 -17.06 -5.44
N THR A 258 -7.46 -15.85 -5.98
CA THR A 258 -7.79 -15.53 -7.37
C THR A 258 -6.56 -15.15 -8.19
N LYS A 259 -5.60 -14.41 -7.60
CA LYS A 259 -4.42 -13.87 -8.28
C LYS A 259 -4.76 -13.18 -9.61
N ASP A 260 -5.80 -12.34 -9.59
CA ASP A 260 -6.38 -11.65 -10.74
C ASP A 260 -6.19 -10.12 -10.69
N GLY A 261 -5.17 -9.67 -9.96
CA GLY A 261 -4.80 -8.27 -9.80
C GLY A 261 -5.16 -7.69 -8.42
N PRO A 262 -4.59 -6.53 -8.05
CA PRO A 262 -4.85 -5.90 -6.76
C PRO A 262 -6.32 -5.47 -6.58
N VAL A 263 -6.96 -5.95 -5.53
CA VAL A 263 -8.25 -5.43 -5.06
C VAL A 263 -8.01 -4.07 -4.41
N VAL A 264 -8.69 -3.03 -4.91
CA VAL A 264 -8.62 -1.69 -4.33
C VAL A 264 -9.44 -1.66 -3.04
N TRP A 265 -8.86 -1.17 -1.95
CA TRP A 265 -9.57 -0.93 -0.68
C TRP A 265 -10.41 0.35 -0.80
N GLU A 266 -11.44 0.28 -1.64
CA GLU A 266 -12.24 1.42 -2.10
C GLU A 266 -13.15 2.02 -1.02
N ASP A 267 -13.27 1.36 0.12
CA ASP A 267 -13.82 1.94 1.34
C ASP A 267 -12.95 3.08 1.90
N HIS A 268 -11.64 3.07 1.60
CA HIS A 268 -10.67 4.12 1.94
C HIS A 268 -10.21 4.95 0.72
N PHE A 269 -10.02 4.31 -0.45
CA PHE A 269 -9.46 4.96 -1.64
C PHE A 269 -10.37 4.75 -2.85
N LEU A 270 -11.23 5.71 -3.15
CA LEU A 270 -12.12 5.65 -4.31
C LEU A 270 -11.30 5.82 -5.61
N PRO A 271 -11.28 4.81 -6.52
CA PRO A 271 -10.53 4.90 -7.77
C PRO A 271 -11.38 5.52 -8.89
N GLU A 272 -10.71 6.25 -9.79
CA GLU A 272 -11.25 6.72 -11.07
C GLU A 272 -10.24 6.41 -12.18
N ILE A 273 -10.73 6.13 -13.39
CA ILE A 273 -9.90 5.98 -14.60
C ILE A 273 -10.31 7.09 -15.56
N ILE A 274 -9.31 7.82 -16.06
CA ILE A 274 -9.49 8.97 -16.95
C ILE A 274 -8.63 8.81 -18.20
N ASP A 275 -8.98 9.54 -19.25
CA ASP A 275 -8.10 9.71 -20.38
C ASP A 275 -7.01 10.73 -20.00
N PRO A 276 -5.71 10.40 -20.12
CA PRO A 276 -4.65 11.30 -19.70
C PRO A 276 -4.57 12.60 -20.51
N GLU A 277 -5.17 12.66 -21.71
CA GLU A 277 -5.20 13.85 -22.56
C GLU A 277 -6.42 14.73 -22.27
N THR A 278 -7.58 14.13 -21.98
CA THR A 278 -8.84 14.89 -21.81
C THR A 278 -9.29 15.07 -20.36
N GLY A 279 -8.71 14.31 -19.43
CA GLY A 279 -9.22 14.18 -18.05
C GLY A 279 -10.49 13.35 -17.99
#